data_AF-A0A8H5LX82-F1
#
_entry.id   AF-A0A8H5LX82-F1
#
_cell.length_a   1.000
_cell.length_b   1.000
_cell.length_c   1.000
_cell.angle_alpha   90.00
_cell.angle_beta   90.00
_cell.angle_gamma   90.00
#
_symmetry.space_group_name_H-M   'P 1'
#
loop_
_entity.id
_entity.type
_entity.pdbx_description
1 polymer ?
#
loop_
_entity_poly.entity_id
_entity_poly.type
_entity_poly.pdbx_seq_one_letter_code
_entity_poly.pdbx_strand_id
1 'polypeptide(L)'
;MPLRNLSEHLHIHRGSEASVHERKDSAGVAHASTKLFRPRVRSDSLVREFGRAATMGTAIVTSPNSTDAIHSFCKENLAPLTSFSARFMTAMTTAEDFEEFINATHITIAGLEKIAAVFPFAAAAVIAFKALVGAHIRRKENNRKVLVVRAKIYDFCIALFELRHVRDPQAKDAADITLEVRMANLMQDIAQDIKWAGLVCETYEKKNALVRTLKAKIYEDRLASQINLFQRHREQFQFLLSLFINTGVQSANRKLDDASGKLQSIETKLDDIHNLFRQLDSPKEQELRGIVDRHGPATFLEDDSLLAETMQKVYEVYVNQLESDTMDTSHHYHDPNLAEFKRELLRELSEDLDATLAKNFNVFNQSKTGNA
;
A
#
# COMPACT_ATOMS: atom_id res chain seq x y z
N MET A 1 -14.30 19.95 -14.12
CA MET A 1 -15.40 20.20 -13.15
C MET A 1 -15.25 19.25 -11.97
N PRO A 2 -15.44 19.69 -10.72
CA PRO A 2 -14.89 18.99 -9.56
C PRO A 2 -15.78 17.83 -9.11
N LEU A 3 -15.13 16.70 -8.82
CA LEU A 3 -15.68 15.43 -8.31
C LEU A 3 -16.47 15.53 -6.98
N ARG A 4 -16.63 16.73 -6.40
CA ARG A 4 -17.51 16.97 -5.24
C ARG A 4 -18.99 16.78 -5.59
N ASN A 5 -19.41 17.08 -6.83
CA ASN A 5 -20.82 17.04 -7.21
C ASN A 5 -21.39 15.62 -7.39
N LEU A 6 -20.55 14.59 -7.57
CA LEU A 6 -21.04 13.21 -7.71
C LEU A 6 -21.62 12.67 -6.39
N SER A 7 -21.02 13.08 -5.26
CA SER A 7 -21.53 12.72 -3.92
C SER A 7 -22.84 13.44 -3.60
N GLU A 8 -23.02 14.67 -4.09
CA GLU A 8 -24.24 15.46 -3.89
C GLU A 8 -25.40 14.96 -4.78
N HIS A 9 -25.13 14.55 -6.03
CA HIS A 9 -26.15 13.94 -6.89
C HIS A 9 -26.69 12.61 -6.35
N LEU A 10 -25.85 11.81 -5.67
CA LEU A 10 -26.27 10.54 -5.07
C LEU A 10 -27.13 10.72 -3.80
N HIS A 11 -27.11 11.88 -3.15
CA HIS A 11 -27.93 12.15 -1.96
C HIS A 11 -29.35 12.65 -2.28
N ILE A 12 -29.59 13.19 -3.48
CA ILE A 12 -30.89 13.78 -3.83
C ILE A 12 -31.96 12.72 -4.17
N HIS A 13 -31.58 11.50 -4.54
CA HIS A 13 -32.53 10.45 -4.93
C HIS A 13 -33.14 9.63 -3.77
N ARG A 14 -32.90 10.00 -2.50
CA ARG A 14 -33.38 9.23 -1.34
C ARG A 14 -34.75 9.65 -0.79
N GLY A 15 -35.49 10.51 -1.49
CA GLY A 15 -36.78 11.03 -1.03
C GLY A 15 -37.92 10.79 -2.03
N SER A 16 -38.44 9.56 -2.10
CA SER A 16 -39.84 9.31 -2.48
C SER A 16 -40.25 7.90 -2.07
N GLU A 17 -40.80 7.80 -0.87
CA GLU A 17 -41.58 6.66 -0.42
C GLU A 17 -42.85 6.55 -1.25
N ALA A 18 -43.15 5.35 -1.77
CA ALA A 18 -44.50 4.96 -2.16
C ALA A 18 -44.70 3.51 -1.75
N SER A 19 -45.59 3.31 -0.78
CA SER A 19 -46.10 2.03 -0.31
C SER A 19 -46.97 1.37 -1.37
N VAL A 20 -46.77 0.09 -1.71
CA VAL A 20 -47.85 -0.79 -2.20
C VAL A 20 -47.61 -2.24 -1.76
N HIS A 21 -48.73 -2.86 -1.37
CA HIS A 21 -49.04 -4.17 -0.83
C HIS A 21 -48.22 -5.43 -1.13
N GLU A 22 -48.14 -6.21 -0.05
CA GLU A 22 -48.06 -7.67 0.07
C GLU A 22 -48.98 -8.44 -0.91
N ARG A 23 -48.40 -9.36 -1.68
CA ARG A 23 -49.06 -10.61 -2.10
C ARG A 23 -48.05 -11.74 -2.15
N LYS A 24 -48.27 -12.74 -1.31
CA LYS A 24 -47.69 -14.09 -1.42
C LYS A 24 -48.15 -14.70 -2.74
N ASP A 25 -47.23 -15.33 -3.46
CA ASP A 25 -47.47 -16.63 -4.08
C ASP A 25 -46.15 -17.33 -4.43
N SER A 26 -46.14 -18.60 -4.09
CA SER A 26 -45.06 -19.58 -4.20
C SER A 26 -45.01 -20.20 -5.60
N ALA A 27 -43.84 -20.25 -6.23
CA ALA A 27 -43.47 -21.30 -7.19
C ALA A 27 -41.95 -21.33 -7.35
N GLY A 28 -41.36 -22.52 -7.20
CA GLY A 28 -39.92 -22.74 -7.23
C GLY A 28 -39.30 -22.53 -8.60
N VAL A 29 -38.10 -21.95 -8.61
CA VAL A 29 -37.16 -22.02 -9.72
C VAL A 29 -35.77 -22.22 -9.14
N ALA A 30 -35.08 -23.23 -9.68
CA ALA A 30 -33.77 -23.69 -9.26
C ALA A 30 -32.74 -22.55 -9.25
N HIS A 31 -32.06 -22.36 -8.12
CA HIS A 31 -30.88 -21.51 -8.01
C HIS A 31 -29.71 -22.14 -8.77
N ALA A 32 -29.55 -21.82 -10.05
CA ALA A 32 -28.28 -21.96 -10.73
C ALA A 32 -27.30 -20.94 -10.12
N SER A 33 -26.32 -21.45 -9.39
CA SER A 33 -25.25 -20.68 -8.76
C SER A 33 -24.31 -20.14 -9.84
N THR A 34 -24.59 -18.96 -10.37
CA THR A 34 -23.69 -18.19 -11.23
C THR A 34 -22.51 -17.69 -10.40
N LYS A 35 -21.44 -18.49 -10.36
CA LYS A 35 -20.14 -18.06 -9.87
C LYS A 35 -19.55 -17.06 -10.86
N LEU A 36 -19.93 -15.79 -10.73
CA LEU A 36 -19.14 -14.69 -11.27
C LEU A 36 -17.71 -14.89 -10.79
N PHE A 37 -16.74 -14.84 -11.70
CA PHE A 37 -15.32 -14.95 -11.39
C PHE A 37 -14.93 -13.74 -10.53
N ARG A 38 -15.14 -13.87 -9.22
CA ARG A 38 -14.51 -13.03 -8.22
C ARG A 38 -13.05 -13.47 -8.20
N PRO A 39 -12.06 -12.60 -8.48
CA PRO A 39 -10.78 -12.78 -7.84
C PRO A 39 -11.09 -12.69 -6.35
N ARG A 40 -11.25 -13.84 -5.69
CA ARG A 40 -11.49 -13.92 -4.26
C ARG A 40 -10.17 -13.55 -3.59
N VAL A 41 -9.82 -12.27 -3.62
CA VAL A 41 -8.71 -11.71 -2.84
C VAL A 41 -9.16 -11.83 -1.39
N ARG A 42 -8.73 -12.92 -0.74
CA ARG A 42 -8.98 -13.20 0.68
C ARG A 42 -8.59 -11.96 1.49
N SER A 43 -9.61 -11.23 1.97
CA SER A 43 -9.49 -10.07 2.86
C SER A 43 -8.69 -10.35 4.12
N ASP A 44 -8.60 -11.62 4.48
CA ASP A 44 -7.99 -12.06 5.72
C ASP A 44 -6.47 -12.13 5.60
N SER A 45 -5.86 -11.91 4.43
CA SER A 45 -4.40 -12.09 4.28
C SER A 45 -3.61 -11.08 5.12
N LEU A 46 -3.78 -9.76 4.94
CA LEU A 46 -3.00 -8.78 5.70
C LEU A 46 -3.34 -8.79 7.19
N VAL A 47 -4.63 -8.86 7.54
CA VAL A 47 -5.07 -8.96 8.94
C VAL A 47 -4.47 -10.20 9.60
N ARG A 48 -4.47 -11.35 8.91
CA ARG A 48 -3.83 -12.57 9.41
C ARG A 48 -2.31 -12.46 9.42
N GLU A 49 -1.66 -11.76 8.51
CA GLU A 49 -0.20 -11.60 8.56
C GLU A 49 0.23 -10.70 9.70
N PHE A 50 -0.44 -9.57 9.91
CA PHE A 50 -0.15 -8.71 11.05
C PHE A 50 -0.62 -9.33 12.38
N GLY A 51 -1.63 -10.20 12.34
CA GLY A 51 -2.04 -11.05 13.45
C GLY A 51 -0.98 -12.11 13.75
N ARG A 52 -0.50 -12.83 12.72
CA ARG A 52 0.61 -13.80 12.79
C ARG A 52 1.90 -13.14 13.24
N ALA A 53 2.23 -11.96 12.75
CA ALA A 53 3.42 -11.22 13.16
C ALA A 53 3.31 -10.67 14.60
N ALA A 54 2.10 -10.60 15.16
CA ALA A 54 1.87 -10.24 16.56
C ALA A 54 1.81 -11.46 17.50
N THR A 55 1.30 -12.61 17.03
CA THR A 55 1.29 -13.88 17.80
C THR A 55 2.62 -14.63 17.69
N MET A 56 3.26 -14.60 16.52
CA MET A 56 4.69 -14.77 16.36
C MET A 56 5.36 -13.46 16.78
N GLY A 57 5.27 -13.13 18.06
CA GLY A 57 6.44 -12.58 18.73
C GLY A 57 7.54 -13.63 18.58
N THR A 58 8.14 -13.75 17.39
CA THR A 58 9.43 -14.41 17.25
C THR A 58 10.27 -13.67 18.25
N ALA A 59 10.59 -14.33 19.36
CA ALA A 59 11.53 -13.85 20.32
C ALA A 59 12.76 -13.48 19.50
N ILE A 60 12.89 -12.18 19.21
CA ILE A 60 14.11 -11.65 18.65
C ILE A 60 15.08 -11.93 19.79
N VAL A 61 15.88 -12.97 19.64
CA VAL A 61 16.84 -13.38 20.66
C VAL A 61 17.77 -12.19 20.80
N THR A 62 17.54 -11.39 21.85
CA THR A 62 18.39 -10.27 22.23
C THR A 62 19.69 -10.89 22.70
N SER A 63 20.62 -11.10 21.76
CA SER A 63 22.00 -11.43 22.08
C SER A 63 22.71 -10.12 22.37
N PRO A 64 23.09 -9.85 23.63
CA PRO A 64 23.90 -8.69 23.92
C PRO A 64 25.25 -8.92 23.23
N ASN A 65 25.65 -7.95 22.40
CA ASN A 65 26.93 -7.88 21.69
C ASN A 65 27.01 -8.72 20.41
N SER A 66 26.67 -8.10 19.29
CA SER A 66 27.68 -7.91 18.22
C SER A 66 27.11 -6.95 17.18
N THR A 67 27.40 -5.67 17.36
CA THR A 67 27.35 -4.69 16.26
C THR A 67 28.13 -5.19 15.03
N ASP A 68 29.10 -6.09 15.22
CA ASP A 68 29.84 -6.73 14.13
C ASP A 68 28.96 -7.62 13.25
N ALA A 69 27.94 -8.28 13.79
CA ALA A 69 26.98 -9.05 12.98
C ALA A 69 26.18 -8.15 12.04
N ILE A 70 25.81 -6.95 12.51
CA ILE A 70 25.17 -5.91 11.67
C ILE A 70 26.18 -5.39 10.64
N HIS A 71 27.39 -5.06 11.07
CA HIS A 71 28.43 -4.50 10.21
C HIS A 71 28.83 -5.47 9.09
N SER A 72 29.03 -6.75 9.42
CA SER A 72 29.33 -7.83 8.47
C SER A 72 28.23 -7.98 7.44
N PHE A 73 26.96 -8.05 7.88
CA PHE A 73 25.82 -8.12 6.98
C PHE A 73 25.76 -6.90 6.04
N CYS A 74 25.92 -5.69 6.58
CA CYS A 74 25.84 -4.47 5.80
C CYS A 74 27.00 -4.34 4.80
N LYS A 75 28.20 -4.82 5.14
CA LYS A 75 29.36 -4.81 4.24
C LYS A 75 29.10 -5.64 2.98
N GLU A 76 28.42 -6.77 3.12
CA GLU A 76 28.15 -7.70 2.03
C GLU A 76 26.91 -7.30 1.21
N ASN A 77 25.87 -6.76 1.87
CA ASN A 77 24.54 -6.65 1.26
C ASN A 77 24.08 -5.21 0.99
N LEU A 78 24.58 -4.19 1.69
CA LEU A 78 23.92 -2.86 1.64
C LEU A 78 24.06 -2.15 0.29
N ALA A 79 25.22 -2.24 -0.37
CA ALA A 79 25.43 -1.63 -1.67
C ALA A 79 24.47 -2.19 -2.75
N PRO A 80 24.35 -3.53 -2.93
CA PRO A 80 23.37 -4.09 -3.84
C PRO A 80 21.92 -3.73 -3.48
N LEU A 81 21.54 -3.75 -2.20
CA LEU A 81 20.18 -3.38 -1.78
C LEU A 81 19.85 -1.91 -2.08
N THR A 82 20.80 -0.99 -1.85
CA THR A 82 20.61 0.44 -2.12
C THR A 82 20.54 0.73 -3.62
N SER A 83 21.39 0.07 -4.41
CA SER A 83 21.37 0.14 -5.87
C SER A 83 20.05 -0.39 -6.42
N PHE A 84 19.59 -1.53 -5.91
CA PHE A 84 18.30 -2.11 -6.25
C PHE A 84 17.15 -1.16 -5.91
N SER A 85 17.11 -0.60 -4.68
CA SER A 85 16.09 0.38 -4.28
C SER A 85 16.01 1.55 -5.27
N ALA A 86 17.16 2.15 -5.62
CA ALA A 86 17.21 3.27 -6.55
C ALA A 86 16.73 2.91 -7.97
N ARG A 87 17.13 1.73 -8.48
CA ARG A 87 16.66 1.20 -9.77
C ARG A 87 15.16 0.92 -9.74
N PHE A 88 14.68 0.27 -8.70
CA PHE A 88 13.28 -0.12 -8.54
C PHE A 88 12.35 1.10 -8.47
N MET A 89 12.82 2.21 -7.90
CA MET A 89 12.09 3.48 -7.87
C MET A 89 12.04 4.21 -9.23
N THR A 90 12.90 3.84 -10.19
CA THR A 90 13.06 4.55 -11.48
C THR A 90 12.64 3.73 -12.70
N ALA A 91 12.62 2.40 -12.60
CA ALA A 91 12.26 1.49 -13.69
C ALA A 91 10.80 1.02 -13.58
N MET A 92 10.07 1.08 -14.69
CA MET A 92 8.70 0.58 -14.78
C MET A 92 8.70 -0.94 -14.78
N THR A 93 8.17 -1.52 -13.70
CA THR A 93 8.39 -2.90 -13.27
C THR A 93 7.92 -3.96 -14.28
N THR A 94 8.90 -4.73 -14.78
CA THR A 94 8.72 -6.00 -15.51
C THR A 94 8.45 -7.16 -14.54
N ALA A 95 8.18 -8.35 -15.06
CA ALA A 95 8.05 -9.57 -14.23
C ALA A 95 9.38 -9.98 -13.58
N GLU A 96 10.51 -9.72 -14.25
CA GLU A 96 11.85 -10.03 -13.73
C GLU A 96 12.22 -9.11 -12.55
N ASP A 97 11.87 -7.82 -12.63
CA ASP A 97 12.07 -6.87 -11.53
C ASP A 97 11.29 -7.27 -10.27
N PHE A 98 10.18 -8.00 -10.43
CA PHE A 98 9.38 -8.48 -9.31
C PHE A 98 10.06 -9.62 -8.54
N GLU A 99 10.64 -10.58 -9.23
CA GLU A 99 11.41 -11.66 -8.58
C GLU A 99 12.69 -11.12 -7.93
N GLU A 100 13.37 -10.16 -8.57
CA GLU A 100 14.49 -9.44 -7.96
C GLU A 100 14.05 -8.69 -6.68
N PHE A 101 12.86 -8.06 -6.70
CA PHE A 101 12.27 -7.40 -5.54
C PHE A 101 11.99 -8.36 -4.38
N ILE A 102 11.40 -9.53 -4.64
CA ILE A 102 11.14 -10.54 -3.61
C ILE A 102 12.45 -10.96 -2.95
N ASN A 103 13.47 -11.26 -3.75
CA ASN A 103 14.78 -11.69 -3.26
C ASN A 103 15.45 -10.59 -2.42
N ALA A 104 15.51 -9.36 -2.94
CA ALA A 104 16.05 -8.21 -2.21
C ALA A 104 15.31 -7.97 -0.89
N THR A 105 14.00 -8.19 -0.87
CA THR A 105 13.19 -8.02 0.33
C THR A 105 13.47 -9.10 1.38
N HIS A 106 13.65 -10.36 0.98
CA HIS A 106 14.05 -11.42 1.92
C HIS A 106 15.41 -11.13 2.57
N ILE A 107 16.40 -10.71 1.78
CA ILE A 107 17.72 -10.30 2.28
C ILE A 107 17.56 -9.14 3.27
N THR A 108 16.75 -8.15 2.90
CA THR A 108 16.49 -6.98 3.75
C THR A 108 15.86 -7.37 5.09
N ILE A 109 14.84 -8.24 5.10
CA ILE A 109 14.22 -8.73 6.35
C ILE A 109 15.25 -9.41 7.24
N ALA A 110 16.09 -10.29 6.70
CA ALA A 110 17.12 -10.97 7.48
C ALA A 110 18.12 -9.98 8.13
N GLY A 111 18.47 -8.91 7.42
CA GLY A 111 19.29 -7.83 7.96
C GLY A 111 18.58 -7.03 9.05
N LEU A 112 17.31 -6.68 8.83
CA LEU A 112 16.50 -5.92 9.79
C LEU A 112 16.25 -6.70 11.09
N GLU A 113 16.13 -8.03 11.03
CA GLU A 113 16.04 -8.86 12.24
C GLU A 113 17.32 -8.76 13.09
N LYS A 114 18.49 -8.66 12.47
CA LYS A 114 19.76 -8.40 13.17
C LYS A 114 19.77 -7.00 13.80
N ILE A 115 19.28 -5.99 13.08
CA ILE A 115 19.12 -4.62 13.62
C ILE A 115 18.22 -4.65 14.86
N ALA A 116 17.04 -5.26 14.76
CA ALA A 116 16.08 -5.30 15.85
C ALA A 116 16.57 -6.09 17.08
N ALA A 117 17.50 -7.04 16.89
CA ALA A 117 18.12 -7.76 18.00
C ALA A 117 19.08 -6.89 18.84
N VAL A 118 19.73 -5.90 18.20
CA VAL A 118 20.67 -4.97 18.86
C VAL A 118 19.96 -3.68 19.29
N PHE A 119 18.96 -3.25 18.52
CA PHE A 119 18.19 -2.02 18.73
C PHE A 119 16.69 -2.36 18.87
N PRO A 120 16.22 -2.82 20.05
CA PRO A 120 14.85 -3.29 20.24
C PRO A 120 13.76 -2.28 19.89
N PHE A 121 14.05 -0.97 19.99
CA PHE A 121 13.11 0.08 19.59
C PHE A 121 12.69 0.01 18.11
N ALA A 122 13.53 -0.57 17.23
CA ALA A 122 13.20 -0.76 15.81
C ALA A 122 12.30 -1.98 15.55
N ALA A 123 12.15 -2.89 16.52
CA ALA A 123 11.46 -4.18 16.33
C ALA A 123 10.02 -4.01 15.84
N ALA A 124 9.28 -3.04 16.38
CA ALA A 124 7.90 -2.78 15.98
C ALA A 124 7.76 -2.47 14.48
N ALA A 125 8.65 -1.63 13.95
CA ALA A 125 8.67 -1.27 12.53
C ALA A 125 9.09 -2.46 11.65
N VAL A 126 10.10 -3.23 12.08
CA VAL A 126 10.56 -4.44 11.36
C VAL A 126 9.45 -5.50 11.27
N ILE A 127 8.74 -5.75 12.37
CA ILE A 127 7.61 -6.68 12.41
C ILE A 127 6.49 -6.22 11.47
N ALA A 128 6.16 -4.93 11.49
CA ALA A 128 5.14 -4.36 10.61
C ALA A 128 5.53 -4.51 9.13
N PHE A 129 6.80 -4.23 8.81
CA PHE A 129 7.32 -4.38 7.46
C PHE A 129 7.29 -5.83 6.97
N LYS A 130 7.72 -6.79 7.80
CA LYS A 130 7.68 -8.21 7.48
C LYS A 130 6.27 -8.70 7.16
N ALA A 131 5.27 -8.24 7.93
CA ALA A 131 3.87 -8.56 7.67
C ALA A 131 3.36 -7.95 6.35
N LEU A 132 3.71 -6.70 6.05
CA LEU A 132 3.36 -6.04 4.79
C LEU A 132 3.91 -6.81 3.58
N VAL A 133 5.19 -7.17 3.63
CA VAL A 133 5.88 -7.92 2.57
C VAL A 133 5.29 -9.31 2.41
N GLY A 134 5.08 -10.04 3.51
CA GLY A 134 4.51 -11.39 3.48
C GLY A 134 3.17 -11.41 2.74
N ALA A 135 2.34 -10.38 2.93
CA ALA A 135 1.08 -10.25 2.20
C ALA A 135 1.25 -9.91 0.71
N HIS A 136 2.31 -9.19 0.34
CA HIS A 136 2.60 -8.79 -1.03
C HIS A 136 3.13 -9.95 -1.89
N ILE A 137 4.07 -10.76 -1.35
CA ILE A 137 4.67 -11.91 -2.05
C ILE A 137 3.62 -12.92 -2.51
N ARG A 138 2.46 -12.97 -1.85
CA ARG A 138 1.38 -13.93 -2.12
C ARG A 138 0.33 -13.45 -3.14
N ARG A 139 0.51 -12.29 -3.78
CA ARG A 139 -0.44 -11.74 -4.77
C ARG A 139 0.18 -11.76 -6.18
N LYS A 140 -0.45 -12.51 -7.10
CA LYS A 140 -0.02 -12.69 -8.51
C LYS A 140 -0.27 -11.45 -9.39
N GLU A 141 -1.24 -10.61 -9.04
CA GLU A 141 -1.51 -9.35 -9.73
C GLU A 141 -1.09 -8.21 -8.81
N ASN A 142 0.09 -7.64 -9.04
CA ASN A 142 0.55 -6.47 -8.31
C ASN A 142 0.27 -5.22 -9.13
N ASN A 143 -0.58 -4.35 -8.60
CA ASN A 143 -0.80 -3.04 -9.20
C ASN A 143 0.48 -2.21 -9.02
N ARG A 144 1.01 -1.70 -10.13
CA ARG A 144 2.29 -0.97 -10.14
C ARG A 144 2.28 0.27 -9.23
N LYS A 145 1.14 0.96 -9.08
CA LYS A 145 1.03 2.13 -8.17
C LYS A 145 1.23 1.71 -6.71
N VAL A 146 0.69 0.56 -6.32
CA VAL A 146 0.87 0.00 -4.97
C VAL A 146 2.29 -0.48 -4.76
N LEU A 147 2.92 -1.01 -5.80
CA LEU A 147 4.32 -1.41 -5.75
C LEU A 147 5.23 -0.21 -5.42
N VAL A 148 4.97 0.98 -5.99
CA VAL A 148 5.70 2.21 -5.63
C VAL A 148 5.54 2.58 -4.16
N VAL A 149 4.34 2.46 -3.59
CA VAL A 149 4.14 2.72 -2.15
C VAL A 149 4.95 1.74 -1.31
N ARG A 150 4.90 0.45 -1.65
CA ARG A 150 5.68 -0.60 -0.96
C ARG A 150 7.20 -0.39 -1.13
N ALA A 151 7.64 0.08 -2.30
CA ALA A 151 9.02 0.46 -2.58
C ALA A 151 9.51 1.58 -1.65
N LYS A 152 8.66 2.59 -1.41
CA LYS A 152 9.01 3.68 -0.49
C LYS A 152 9.13 3.22 0.96
N ILE A 153 8.29 2.28 1.38
CA ILE A 153 8.41 1.65 2.70
C ILE A 153 9.71 0.83 2.77
N TYR A 154 10.02 0.07 1.72
CA TYR A 154 11.27 -0.69 1.58
C TYR A 154 12.51 0.21 1.67
N ASP A 155 12.52 1.34 0.96
CA ASP A 155 13.61 2.33 0.98
C ASP A 155 13.83 2.94 2.38
N PHE A 156 12.74 3.26 3.09
CA PHE A 156 12.83 3.63 4.50
C PHE A 156 13.48 2.52 5.34
N CYS A 157 13.05 1.27 5.17
CA CYS A 157 13.59 0.15 5.92
C CYS A 157 15.10 -0.06 5.65
N ILE A 158 15.58 0.16 4.42
CA ILE A 158 17.03 0.17 4.14
C ILE A 158 17.76 1.20 4.99
N ALA A 159 17.16 2.37 5.25
CA ALA A 159 17.81 3.39 6.07
C ALA A 159 18.08 2.92 7.51
N LEU A 160 17.33 1.95 8.05
CA LEU A 160 17.60 1.38 9.37
C LEU A 160 18.98 0.72 9.47
N PHE A 161 19.59 0.31 8.34
CA PHE A 161 20.97 -0.20 8.33
C PHE A 161 22.01 0.84 8.72
N GLU A 162 21.69 2.14 8.69
CA GLU A 162 22.58 3.20 9.16
C GLU A 162 22.86 3.09 10.68
N LEU A 163 22.02 2.37 11.44
CA LEU A 163 22.30 2.03 12.85
C LEU A 163 23.60 1.24 13.04
N ARG A 164 24.16 0.64 11.98
CA ARG A 164 25.50 0.01 12.00
C ARG A 164 26.62 0.98 12.45
N HIS A 165 26.38 2.28 12.34
CA HIS A 165 27.35 3.31 12.72
C HIS A 165 27.31 3.63 14.23
N VAL A 166 26.33 3.09 14.96
CA VAL A 166 26.22 3.21 16.42
C VAL A 166 27.05 2.10 17.06
N ARG A 167 28.12 2.46 17.76
CA ARG A 167 29.05 1.51 18.40
C ARG A 167 28.51 0.92 19.69
N ASP A 168 27.79 1.72 20.46
CA ASP A 168 27.19 1.33 21.73
C ASP A 168 25.71 1.74 21.73
N PRO A 169 24.77 0.77 21.71
CA PRO A 169 23.34 1.04 21.78
C PRO A 169 22.88 1.75 23.06
N GLN A 170 23.65 1.64 24.14
CA GLN A 170 23.38 2.26 25.44
C GLN A 170 24.11 3.58 25.64
N ALA A 171 24.91 4.02 24.66
CA ALA A 171 25.56 5.31 24.72
C ALA A 171 24.52 6.42 24.83
N LYS A 172 24.89 7.43 25.61
CA LYS A 172 24.12 8.65 25.77
C LYS A 172 24.75 9.76 24.95
N ASP A 173 23.91 10.66 24.49
CA ASP A 173 24.35 11.84 23.77
C ASP A 173 24.69 13.00 24.73
N ALA A 174 24.95 14.19 24.18
CA ALA A 174 25.29 15.39 24.95
C ALA A 174 24.17 15.89 25.88
N ALA A 175 22.93 15.42 25.70
CA ALA A 175 21.79 15.74 26.55
C ALA A 175 21.53 14.64 27.60
N ASP A 176 22.43 13.66 27.75
CA ASP A 176 22.27 12.49 28.61
C ASP A 176 21.08 11.59 28.21
N ILE A 177 20.70 11.62 26.93
CA ILE A 177 19.58 10.82 26.38
C ILE A 177 20.14 9.69 25.50
N THR A 178 19.61 8.47 25.66
CA THR A 178 19.97 7.33 24.81
C THR A 178 19.31 7.41 23.44
N LEU A 179 19.89 6.73 22.45
CA LEU A 179 19.29 6.63 21.12
C LEU A 179 17.88 6.02 21.16
N GLU A 180 17.68 5.01 22.02
CA GLU A 180 16.39 4.36 22.22
C GLU A 180 15.30 5.36 22.62
N VAL A 181 15.55 6.20 23.63
CA VAL A 181 14.56 7.18 24.08
C VAL A 181 14.21 8.18 22.96
N ARG A 182 15.18 8.56 22.12
CA ARG A 182 14.94 9.48 20.99
C ARG A 182 14.13 8.84 19.87
N MET A 183 14.33 7.55 19.62
CA MET A 183 13.80 6.85 18.44
C MET A 183 12.53 6.05 18.72
N ALA A 184 12.23 5.72 19.99
CA ALA A 184 11.13 4.83 20.35
C ALA A 184 9.78 5.30 19.80
N ASN A 185 9.41 6.57 20.02
CA ASN A 185 8.15 7.11 19.52
C ASN A 185 8.11 7.12 17.98
N LEU A 186 9.19 7.55 17.33
CA LEU A 186 9.27 7.56 15.87
C LEU A 186 9.09 6.14 15.29
N MET A 187 9.74 5.12 15.85
CA MET A 187 9.59 3.75 15.37
C MET A 187 8.20 3.17 15.64
N GLN A 188 7.54 3.57 16.73
CA GLN A 188 6.16 3.18 16.99
C GLN A 188 5.20 3.81 15.97
N ASP A 189 5.36 5.11 15.69
CA ASP A 189 4.57 5.83 14.69
C ASP A 189 4.75 5.22 13.31
N ILE A 190 6.00 4.96 12.92
CA ILE A 190 6.33 4.29 11.66
C ILE A 190 5.69 2.89 11.58
N ALA A 191 5.71 2.12 12.67
CA ALA A 191 5.07 0.81 12.69
C ALA A 191 3.55 0.90 12.47
N GLN A 192 2.89 1.95 12.98
CA GLN A 192 1.47 2.20 12.72
C GLN A 192 1.23 2.66 11.29
N ASP A 193 2.08 3.53 10.77
CA ASP A 193 1.98 4.03 9.41
C ASP A 193 2.25 2.93 8.37
N ILE A 194 3.11 1.95 8.65
CA ILE A 194 3.31 0.77 7.79
C ILE A 194 2.03 -0.06 7.71
N LYS A 195 1.34 -0.26 8.84
CA LYS A 195 0.06 -0.97 8.87
C LYS A 195 -1.01 -0.20 8.10
N TRP A 196 -1.10 1.11 8.32
CA TRP A 196 -2.04 1.98 7.65
C TRP A 196 -1.80 1.98 6.14
N ALA A 197 -0.56 2.16 5.69
CA ALA A 197 -0.19 2.11 4.29
C ALA A 197 -0.53 0.74 3.67
N GLY A 198 -0.28 -0.36 4.40
CA GLY A 198 -0.70 -1.70 3.97
C GLY A 198 -2.21 -1.81 3.73
N LEU A 199 -3.01 -1.24 4.63
CA LEU A 199 -4.47 -1.20 4.50
C LEU A 199 -4.93 -0.31 3.34
N VAL A 200 -4.31 0.86 3.14
CA VAL A 200 -4.58 1.74 1.98
C VAL A 200 -4.31 0.99 0.68
N CYS A 201 -3.13 0.36 0.58
CA CYS A 201 -2.73 -0.45 -0.57
C CYS A 201 -3.73 -1.58 -0.84
N GLU A 202 -4.12 -2.33 0.19
CA GLU A 202 -5.06 -3.43 0.04
C GLU A 202 -6.47 -2.96 -0.33
N THR A 203 -6.92 -1.85 0.25
CA THR A 203 -8.22 -1.27 -0.08
C THR A 203 -8.23 -0.88 -1.55
N TYR A 204 -7.17 -0.25 -2.06
CA TYR A 204 -7.03 0.08 -3.48
C TYR A 204 -7.01 -1.18 -4.37
N GLU A 205 -6.19 -2.18 -4.05
CA GLU A 205 -6.06 -3.42 -4.86
C GLU A 205 -7.41 -4.17 -4.98
N LYS A 206 -8.27 -4.09 -3.97
CA LYS A 206 -9.59 -4.77 -3.95
C LYS A 206 -10.65 -4.10 -4.83
N LYS A 207 -10.49 -2.83 -5.18
CA LYS A 207 -11.51 -2.09 -5.94
C LYS A 207 -11.52 -2.48 -7.41
N ASN A 208 -12.70 -2.44 -8.01
CA ASN A 208 -12.86 -2.64 -9.43
C ASN A 208 -12.06 -1.59 -10.23
N ALA A 209 -11.45 -1.98 -11.35
CA ALA A 209 -10.68 -1.07 -12.22
C ALA A 209 -11.49 0.16 -12.67
N LEU A 210 -12.79 0.02 -12.95
CA LEU A 210 -13.68 1.13 -13.29
C LEU A 210 -13.85 2.09 -12.09
N VAL A 211 -14.05 1.56 -10.89
CA VAL A 211 -14.12 2.38 -9.65
C VAL A 211 -12.80 3.11 -9.42
N ARG A 212 -11.67 2.41 -9.57
CA ARG A 212 -10.34 3.02 -9.46
C ARG A 212 -10.13 4.12 -10.48
N THR A 213 -10.66 3.98 -11.69
CA THR A 213 -10.56 5.00 -12.74
C THR A 213 -11.46 6.20 -12.45
N LEU A 214 -12.73 5.97 -12.08
CA LEU A 214 -13.69 7.03 -11.78
C LEU A 214 -13.30 7.83 -10.52
N LYS A 215 -12.72 7.16 -9.52
CA LYS A 215 -12.19 7.77 -8.29
C LYS A 215 -10.66 7.89 -8.30
N ALA A 216 -10.02 7.92 -9.48
CA ALA A 216 -8.56 7.89 -9.61
C ALA A 216 -7.90 8.93 -8.73
N LYS A 217 -8.36 10.18 -8.80
CA LYS A 217 -7.84 11.28 -7.99
C LYS A 217 -7.85 10.95 -6.48
N ILE A 218 -8.97 10.47 -5.95
CA ILE A 218 -9.11 10.20 -4.51
C ILE A 218 -8.13 9.11 -4.07
N TYR A 219 -8.01 8.04 -4.85
CA TYR A 219 -7.09 6.95 -4.53
C TYR A 219 -5.63 7.33 -4.73
N GLU A 220 -5.30 8.05 -5.80
CA GLU A 220 -3.95 8.52 -6.11
C GLU A 220 -3.47 9.53 -5.08
N ASP A 221 -4.31 10.48 -4.67
CA ASP A 221 -4.01 11.42 -3.58
C ASP A 221 -3.64 10.63 -2.30
N ARG A 222 -4.34 9.52 -2.02
CA ARG A 222 -4.11 8.70 -0.83
C ARG A 222 -2.85 7.84 -0.92
N LEU A 223 -2.52 7.29 -2.08
CA LEU A 223 -1.27 6.57 -2.30
C LEU A 223 -0.08 7.55 -2.27
N ALA A 224 -0.22 8.73 -2.88
CA ALA A 224 0.78 9.79 -2.87
C ALA A 224 1.08 10.29 -1.45
N SER A 225 0.05 10.43 -0.60
CA SER A 225 0.25 10.81 0.79
C SER A 225 1.10 9.78 1.56
N GLN A 226 0.95 8.49 1.27
CA GLN A 226 1.79 7.45 1.87
C GLN A 226 3.25 7.55 1.39
N ILE A 227 3.46 7.80 0.10
CA ILE A 227 4.82 8.00 -0.47
C ILE A 227 5.54 9.14 0.26
N ASN A 228 4.88 10.30 0.39
CA ASN A 228 5.44 11.46 1.08
C ASN A 228 5.62 11.23 2.60
N LEU A 229 4.77 10.40 3.21
CA LEU A 229 4.92 10.02 4.62
C LEU A 229 6.21 9.23 4.86
N PHE A 230 6.47 8.19 4.07
CA PHE A 230 7.68 7.37 4.25
C PHE A 230 8.97 8.08 3.87
N GLN A 231 8.90 9.02 2.92
CA GLN A 231 10.01 9.94 2.64
C GLN A 231 10.37 10.77 3.88
N ARG A 232 9.37 11.38 4.54
CA ARG A 232 9.58 12.14 5.79
C ARG A 232 10.09 11.27 6.94
N HIS A 233 9.56 10.06 7.10
CA HIS A 233 10.04 9.12 8.12
C HIS A 233 11.52 8.79 7.95
N ARG A 234 11.97 8.57 6.71
CA ARG A 234 13.37 8.32 6.39
C ARG A 234 14.26 9.50 6.77
N GLU A 235 13.86 10.71 6.44
CA GLU A 235 14.61 11.93 6.77
C GLU A 235 14.65 12.19 8.27
N GLN A 236 13.51 12.07 8.96
CA GLN A 236 13.42 12.26 10.41
C GLN A 236 14.29 11.23 11.14
N PHE A 237 14.28 9.98 10.68
CA PHE A 237 15.16 8.94 11.20
C PHE A 237 16.64 9.28 10.99
N GLN A 238 17.04 9.66 9.78
CA GLN A 238 18.43 10.03 9.47
C GLN A 238 18.89 11.26 10.25
N PHE A 239 17.99 12.21 10.48
CA PHE A 239 18.23 13.39 11.29
C PHE A 239 18.52 13.03 12.75
N LEU A 240 17.63 12.28 13.39
CA LEU A 240 17.80 11.86 14.79
C LEU A 240 19.06 11.01 14.97
N LEU A 241 19.35 10.12 14.01
CA LEU A 241 20.56 9.30 14.04
C LEU A 241 21.83 10.16 13.91
N SER A 242 21.81 11.15 13.02
CA SER A 242 22.91 12.09 12.85
C SER A 242 23.14 12.94 14.10
N LEU A 243 22.07 13.38 14.77
CA LEU A 243 22.17 14.13 16.03
C LEU A 243 22.87 13.30 17.11
N PHE A 244 22.52 12.02 17.20
CA PHE A 244 23.14 11.09 18.15
C PHE A 244 24.62 10.84 17.85
N ILE A 245 24.97 10.53 16.59
CA ILE A 245 26.34 10.18 16.19
C ILE A 245 27.30 11.39 16.22
N ASN A 246 26.85 12.59 15.87
CA ASN A 246 27.73 13.77 15.73
C ASN A 246 28.01 14.52 17.05
N THR A 247 27.93 13.86 18.20
CA THR A 247 28.20 14.45 19.54
C THR A 247 29.68 14.77 19.83
N GLY A 248 30.54 14.80 18.80
CA GLY A 248 31.89 15.38 18.85
C GLY A 248 31.98 16.72 18.11
N VAL A 249 31.76 17.82 18.83
CA VAL A 249 32.16 19.24 18.63
C VAL A 249 32.30 19.77 17.18
N GLN A 250 31.56 20.85 16.87
CA GLN A 250 31.55 21.68 15.63
C GLN A 250 30.93 21.12 14.33
N SER A 251 30.89 19.80 14.11
CA SER A 251 30.23 19.21 12.92
C SER A 251 28.68 19.27 13.00
N ALA A 252 28.13 19.24 14.21
CA ALA A 252 26.68 19.18 14.46
C ALA A 252 25.91 20.42 13.97
N ASN A 253 26.44 21.64 14.19
CA ASN A 253 25.75 22.88 13.78
C ASN A 253 25.61 23.00 12.26
N ARG A 254 26.67 22.66 11.50
CA ARG A 254 26.63 22.72 10.02
C ARG A 254 25.68 21.68 9.42
N LYS A 255 25.57 20.49 10.03
CA LYS A 255 24.62 19.46 9.57
C LYS A 255 23.19 19.75 10.03
N LEU A 256 22.98 20.44 11.14
CA LEU A 256 21.65 20.89 11.58
C LEU A 256 21.06 21.91 10.60
N ASP A 257 21.85 22.88 10.13
CA ASP A 257 21.41 23.84 9.11
C ASP A 257 21.15 23.16 7.75
N ASP A 258 22.04 22.25 7.35
CA ASP A 258 21.88 21.45 6.11
C ASP A 258 20.69 20.47 6.18
N ALA A 259 20.40 19.92 7.36
CA ALA A 259 19.26 19.04 7.59
C ALA A 259 17.93 19.79 7.73
N SER A 260 17.92 20.98 8.35
CA SER A 260 16.74 21.86 8.37
C SER A 260 16.41 22.33 6.95
N GLY A 261 17.44 22.63 6.14
CA GLY A 261 17.29 22.88 4.71
C GLY A 261 16.76 21.68 3.92
N LYS A 262 17.24 20.45 4.20
CA LYS A 262 16.76 19.21 3.55
C LYS A 262 15.33 18.81 3.96
N LEU A 263 14.97 19.00 5.24
CA LEU A 263 13.59 18.78 5.73
C LEU A 263 12.61 19.82 5.16
N GLN A 264 13.09 21.04 4.85
CA GLN A 264 12.29 22.05 4.14
C GLN A 264 12.22 21.79 2.62
N SER A 265 13.14 21.03 2.03
CA SER A 265 13.24 20.89 0.56
C SER A 265 12.56 19.67 -0.05
N ILE A 266 11.73 18.92 0.68
CA ILE A 266 11.18 17.65 0.18
C ILE A 266 9.66 17.62 0.28
N GLU A 267 9.04 18.46 -0.55
CA GLU A 267 7.83 18.04 -1.24
C GLU A 267 8.29 17.41 -2.56
N THR A 268 8.25 16.07 -2.66
CA THR A 268 8.00 15.51 -3.99
C THR A 268 6.66 16.12 -4.39
N LYS A 269 6.65 17.00 -5.39
CA LYS A 269 5.41 17.69 -5.76
C LYS A 269 4.38 16.61 -6.00
N LEU A 270 3.22 16.72 -5.37
CA LEU A 270 2.15 15.73 -5.55
C LEU A 270 1.85 15.53 -7.04
N ASP A 271 2.03 16.58 -7.84
CA ASP A 271 1.96 16.55 -9.29
C ASP A 271 2.96 15.56 -9.94
N ASP A 272 4.19 15.47 -9.45
CA ASP A 272 5.20 14.52 -9.95
C ASP A 272 4.78 13.08 -9.64
N ILE A 273 4.24 12.83 -8.43
CA ILE A 273 3.73 11.52 -8.04
C ILE A 273 2.49 11.15 -8.86
N HIS A 274 1.58 12.09 -9.10
CA HIS A 274 0.42 11.86 -9.96
C HIS A 274 0.82 11.58 -11.40
N ASN A 275 1.81 12.29 -11.93
CA ASN A 275 2.36 12.02 -13.26
C ASN A 275 2.98 10.62 -13.32
N LEU A 276 3.71 10.20 -12.29
CA LEU A 276 4.21 8.83 -12.16
C LEU A 276 3.05 7.81 -12.15
N PHE A 277 2.00 8.03 -11.37
CA PHE A 277 0.85 7.12 -11.34
C PHE A 277 0.17 7.00 -12.71
N ARG A 278 0.07 8.09 -13.47
CA ARG A 278 -0.48 8.04 -14.84
C ARG A 278 0.34 7.15 -15.79
N GLN A 279 1.66 7.11 -15.60
CA GLN A 279 2.53 6.23 -16.38
C GLN A 279 2.42 4.76 -15.94
N LEU A 280 1.94 4.51 -14.71
CA LEU A 280 1.84 3.18 -14.11
C LEU A 280 0.45 2.53 -14.25
N ASP A 281 -0.48 3.18 -14.95
CA ASP A 281 -1.80 2.58 -15.19
C ASP A 281 -1.69 1.27 -15.94
N SER A 282 -2.50 0.31 -15.48
CA SER A 282 -2.70 -0.92 -16.25
C SER A 282 -3.34 -0.60 -17.60
N PRO A 283 -3.16 -1.44 -18.63
CA PRO A 283 -3.79 -1.18 -19.93
C PRO A 283 -5.32 -1.07 -19.83
N LYS A 284 -5.94 -1.81 -18.90
CA LYS A 284 -7.36 -1.69 -18.56
C LYS A 284 -7.72 -0.31 -18.01
N GLU A 285 -6.93 0.23 -17.09
CA GLU A 285 -7.14 1.57 -16.52
C GLU A 285 -6.90 2.67 -17.57
N GLN A 286 -5.95 2.47 -18.50
CA GLN A 286 -5.72 3.39 -19.61
C GLN A 286 -6.91 3.44 -20.58
N GLU A 287 -7.46 2.28 -20.96
CA GLU A 287 -8.64 2.20 -21.81
C GLU A 287 -9.86 2.82 -21.12
N LEU A 288 -10.12 2.41 -19.87
CA LEU A 288 -11.20 2.96 -19.05
C LEU A 288 -11.11 4.47 -18.94
N ARG A 289 -9.90 5.01 -18.72
CA ARG A 289 -9.69 6.46 -18.70
C ARG A 289 -10.05 7.09 -20.03
N GLY A 290 -9.62 6.53 -21.15
CA GLY A 290 -9.98 7.05 -22.47
C GLY A 290 -11.49 7.06 -22.72
N ILE A 291 -12.25 6.11 -22.16
CA ILE A 291 -13.72 6.12 -22.23
C ILE A 291 -14.30 7.20 -21.28
N VAL A 292 -13.77 7.29 -20.06
CA VAL A 292 -14.19 8.29 -19.05
C VAL A 292 -13.93 9.71 -19.52
N ASP A 293 -12.80 9.99 -20.15
CA ASP A 293 -12.44 11.31 -20.67
C ASP A 293 -13.36 11.73 -21.82
N ARG A 294 -13.88 10.76 -22.60
CA ARG A 294 -14.80 11.01 -23.72
C ARG A 294 -16.24 11.26 -23.30
N HIS A 295 -16.74 10.49 -22.34
CA HIS A 295 -18.16 10.50 -21.98
C HIS A 295 -18.44 11.19 -20.64
N GLY A 296 -17.42 11.44 -19.83
CA GLY A 296 -17.54 11.95 -18.47
C GLY A 296 -17.91 10.85 -17.46
N PRO A 297 -17.51 11.00 -16.18
CA PRO A 297 -17.70 9.97 -15.15
C PRO A 297 -19.17 9.76 -14.75
N ALA A 298 -20.04 10.77 -14.91
CA ALA A 298 -21.46 10.69 -14.54
C ALA A 298 -22.28 9.81 -15.49
N THR A 299 -21.91 9.77 -16.77
CA THR A 299 -22.65 9.09 -17.84
C THR A 299 -22.69 7.57 -17.65
N PHE A 300 -21.68 6.99 -16.98
CA PHE A 300 -21.65 5.55 -16.64
C PHE A 300 -22.71 5.13 -15.60
N LEU A 301 -23.28 6.10 -14.87
CA LEU A 301 -24.32 5.83 -13.88
C LEU A 301 -25.72 5.86 -14.51
N GLU A 302 -25.86 6.60 -15.61
CA GLU A 302 -27.13 6.89 -16.26
C GLU A 302 -27.37 6.01 -17.50
N ASP A 303 -26.31 5.64 -18.22
CA ASP A 303 -26.39 4.88 -19.47
C ASP A 303 -25.91 3.42 -19.30
N ASP A 304 -26.88 2.51 -19.22
CA ASP A 304 -26.62 1.06 -19.10
C ASP A 304 -25.97 0.48 -20.36
N SER A 305 -26.20 1.08 -21.53
CA SER A 305 -25.60 0.62 -22.78
C SER A 305 -24.11 0.94 -22.85
N LEU A 306 -23.73 2.15 -22.42
CA LEU A 306 -22.33 2.56 -22.28
C LEU A 306 -21.60 1.70 -21.24
N LEU A 307 -22.25 1.37 -20.13
CA LEU A 307 -21.68 0.50 -19.10
C LEU A 307 -21.41 -0.91 -19.63
N ALA A 308 -22.37 -1.50 -20.35
CA ALA A 308 -22.22 -2.81 -20.97
C ALA A 308 -21.09 -2.83 -22.02
N GLU A 309 -21.04 -1.82 -22.90
CA GLU A 309 -19.97 -1.67 -23.90
C GLU A 309 -18.59 -1.52 -23.24
N THR A 310 -18.51 -0.74 -22.17
CA THR A 310 -17.28 -0.54 -21.41
C THR A 310 -16.79 -1.84 -20.75
N MET A 311 -17.72 -2.62 -20.17
CA MET A 311 -17.39 -3.92 -19.60
C MET A 311 -16.88 -4.91 -20.65
N GLN A 312 -17.49 -4.91 -21.84
CA GLN A 312 -17.06 -5.74 -22.95
C GLN A 312 -15.64 -5.38 -23.42
N LYS A 313 -15.36 -4.09 -23.62
CA LYS A 313 -14.03 -3.60 -24.02
C LYS A 313 -12.92 -3.96 -23.03
N VAL A 314 -13.17 -3.74 -21.73
CA VAL A 314 -12.21 -4.12 -20.68
C VAL A 314 -11.98 -5.63 -20.61
N TYR A 315 -12.98 -6.43 -20.95
CA TYR A 315 -12.84 -7.89 -21.06
C TYR A 315 -12.01 -8.28 -22.27
N GLU A 316 -12.25 -7.67 -23.44
CA GLU A 316 -11.43 -7.89 -24.65
C GLU A 316 -9.95 -7.58 -24.36
N VAL A 317 -9.65 -6.47 -23.66
CA VAL A 317 -8.28 -6.15 -23.23
C VAL A 317 -7.69 -7.18 -22.26
N TYR A 318 -8.51 -7.80 -21.41
CA TYR A 318 -8.06 -8.88 -20.52
C TYR A 318 -7.74 -10.17 -21.28
N VAL A 319 -8.61 -10.57 -22.20
CA VAL A 319 -8.45 -11.79 -23.00
C VAL A 319 -7.24 -11.66 -23.91
N ASN A 320 -7.09 -10.52 -24.60
CA ASN A 320 -5.94 -10.24 -25.46
C ASN A 320 -4.60 -10.24 -24.70
N GLN A 321 -4.59 -9.98 -23.38
CA GLN A 321 -3.40 -10.09 -22.53
C GLN A 321 -3.07 -11.52 -22.11
N LEU A 322 -4.07 -12.42 -22.09
CA LEU A 322 -3.92 -13.83 -21.71
C LEU A 322 -3.66 -14.74 -22.93
N GLU A 323 -4.14 -14.36 -24.11
CA GLU A 323 -3.95 -15.10 -25.37
C GLU A 323 -2.51 -15.08 -25.89
N SER A 324 -1.58 -14.42 -25.19
CA SER A 324 -0.14 -14.52 -25.47
C SER A 324 0.50 -15.82 -24.96
N ASP A 325 -0.20 -16.69 -24.21
CA ASP A 325 0.44 -17.89 -23.61
C ASP A 325 -0.25 -19.25 -23.76
N THR A 326 -1.49 -19.39 -24.26
CA THR A 326 -2.00 -20.71 -24.72
C THR A 326 -3.28 -20.57 -25.56
N MET A 327 -3.37 -21.39 -26.61
CA MET A 327 -4.55 -21.53 -27.45
C MET A 327 -5.78 -22.10 -26.71
N ASP A 328 -6.93 -21.71 -27.25
CA ASP A 328 -8.25 -22.34 -27.18
C ASP A 328 -9.10 -22.03 -25.95
N THR A 329 -10.01 -21.05 -26.07
CA THR A 329 -11.42 -21.29 -25.76
C THR A 329 -12.33 -20.16 -26.26
N SER A 330 -13.12 -20.50 -27.28
CA SER A 330 -14.39 -19.85 -27.61
C SER A 330 -15.37 -20.01 -26.43
N HIS A 331 -15.25 -19.17 -25.41
CA HIS A 331 -16.27 -19.01 -24.38
C HIS A 331 -16.98 -17.65 -24.58
N HIS A 332 -18.09 -17.69 -25.35
CA HIS A 332 -19.11 -16.65 -25.32
C HIS A 332 -19.55 -16.44 -23.86
N TYR A 333 -19.33 -15.24 -23.33
CA TYR A 333 -19.84 -14.89 -22.00
C TYR A 333 -21.36 -14.78 -22.07
N HIS A 334 -22.01 -15.56 -21.22
CA HIS A 334 -23.41 -15.39 -20.87
C HIS A 334 -23.52 -14.10 -20.04
N ASP A 335 -24.37 -13.17 -20.50
CA ASP A 335 -24.68 -11.85 -19.91
C ASP A 335 -24.43 -11.78 -18.39
N PRO A 336 -23.34 -11.12 -17.94
CA PRO A 336 -23.08 -10.95 -16.52
C PRO A 336 -24.08 -9.94 -15.97
N ASN A 337 -25.12 -10.42 -15.27
CA ASN A 337 -26.18 -9.64 -14.61
C ASN A 337 -25.80 -8.15 -14.37
N LEU A 338 -26.05 -7.32 -15.40
CA LEU A 338 -25.58 -5.94 -15.46
C LEU A 338 -26.14 -5.14 -14.29
N ALA A 339 -27.35 -5.48 -13.84
CA ALA A 339 -28.00 -4.88 -12.69
C ALA A 339 -27.26 -5.17 -11.37
N GLU A 340 -26.70 -6.37 -11.19
CA GLU A 340 -25.89 -6.69 -10.01
C GLU A 340 -24.54 -5.96 -10.05
N PHE A 341 -23.89 -5.92 -11.20
CA PHE A 341 -22.65 -5.18 -11.38
C PHE A 341 -22.83 -3.68 -11.14
N LYS A 342 -23.86 -3.07 -11.74
CA LYS A 342 -24.20 -1.66 -11.55
C LYS A 342 -24.51 -1.34 -10.09
N ARG A 343 -25.24 -2.23 -9.40
CA ARG A 343 -25.51 -2.08 -7.96
C ARG A 343 -24.23 -2.06 -7.14
N GLU A 344 -23.30 -2.96 -7.43
CA GLU A 344 -22.01 -3.02 -6.73
C GLU A 344 -21.11 -1.83 -7.07
N LEU A 345 -21.07 -1.41 -8.32
CA LEU A 345 -20.38 -0.20 -8.78
C LEU A 345 -20.88 1.04 -8.05
N LEU A 346 -22.20 1.23 -7.99
CA LEU A 346 -22.83 2.34 -7.25
C LEU A 346 -22.50 2.28 -5.76
N ARG A 347 -22.52 1.08 -5.17
CA ARG A 347 -22.15 0.87 -3.77
C ARG A 347 -20.71 1.34 -3.50
N GLU A 348 -19.75 0.90 -4.31
CA GLU A 348 -18.33 1.31 -4.17
C GLU A 348 -18.10 2.80 -4.49
N LEU A 349 -18.86 3.37 -5.42
CA LEU A 349 -18.78 4.80 -5.74
C LEU A 349 -19.40 5.67 -4.65
N SER A 350 -20.42 5.20 -3.94
CA SER A 350 -21.00 5.90 -2.79
C SER A 350 -20.15 5.80 -1.51
N GLU A 351 -19.18 4.88 -1.49
CA GLU A 351 -18.35 4.63 -0.32
C GLU A 351 -17.37 5.78 -0.05
N ASP A 352 -17.41 6.30 1.19
CA ASP A 352 -16.39 7.22 1.71
C ASP A 352 -15.12 6.42 2.04
N LEU A 353 -14.05 6.71 1.28
CA LEU A 353 -12.78 6.01 1.41
C LEU A 353 -12.17 6.18 2.80
N ASP A 354 -12.20 7.38 3.37
CA ASP A 354 -11.56 7.66 4.66
C ASP A 354 -12.34 7.02 5.80
N ALA A 355 -13.67 7.06 5.75
CA ALA A 355 -14.51 6.35 6.70
C ALA A 355 -14.29 4.83 6.64
N THR A 356 -14.18 4.26 5.43
CA THR A 356 -13.86 2.84 5.25
C THR A 356 -12.49 2.49 5.80
N LEU A 357 -11.45 3.26 5.48
CA LEU A 357 -10.10 3.01 5.96
C LEU A 357 -10.04 3.10 7.49
N ALA A 358 -10.64 4.12 8.10
CA ALA A 358 -10.70 4.28 9.54
C ALA A 358 -11.43 3.10 10.22
N LYS A 359 -12.59 2.70 9.67
CA LYS A 359 -13.34 1.53 10.17
C LYS A 359 -12.51 0.25 10.09
N ASN A 360 -11.89 -0.01 8.94
CA ASN A 360 -11.09 -1.21 8.73
C ASN A 360 -9.86 -1.23 9.64
N PHE A 361 -9.24 -0.08 9.87
CA PHE A 361 -8.10 0.05 10.78
C PHE A 361 -8.49 -0.15 12.25
N ASN A 362 -9.66 0.34 12.65
CA ASN A 362 -10.20 0.10 13.99
C ASN A 362 -10.51 -1.37 14.24
N VAL A 363 -11.18 -2.05 13.30
CA VAL A 363 -11.43 -3.50 13.37
C VAL A 363 -10.09 -4.26 13.43
N PHE A 364 -9.13 -3.85 12.63
CA PHE A 364 -7.79 -4.42 12.63
C PHE A 364 -7.09 -4.29 13.98
N ASN A 365 -7.14 -3.12 14.63
CA ASN A 365 -6.53 -2.90 15.94
C ASN A 365 -7.30 -3.59 17.08
N GLN A 366 -8.63 -3.64 17.01
CA GLN A 366 -9.48 -4.32 18.01
C GLN A 366 -9.37 -5.86 17.94
N SER A 367 -9.13 -6.43 16.76
CA SER A 367 -8.92 -7.88 16.63
C SER A 367 -7.69 -8.40 17.39
N LYS A 368 -6.84 -7.50 17.90
CA LYS A 368 -5.69 -7.80 18.77
C LYS A 368 -5.98 -7.75 20.27
N THR A 369 -7.05 -7.10 20.72
CA THR A 369 -7.38 -6.98 22.16
C THR A 369 -8.35 -8.04 22.66
N GLY A 370 -8.95 -8.85 21.77
CA GLY A 370 -9.95 -9.87 22.11
C GLY A 370 -9.44 -11.29 22.30
N ASN A 371 -8.13 -11.54 22.23
CA ASN A 371 -7.48 -12.85 22.40
C ASN A 371 -6.35 -12.79 23.45
N ALA A 372 -6.53 -12.00 24.51
CA ALA A 372 -5.68 -12.03 25.70
C ALA A 372 -6.32 -12.92 26.77
#